data_AF-A0AAD9DGW3-F1
#
_entry.id   AF-A0AAD9DGW3-F1
#
_cell.length_a   1.000
_cell.length_b   1.000
_cell.length_c   1.000
_cell.angle_alpha   90.00
_cell.angle_beta   90.00
_cell.angle_gamma   90.00
#
_symmetry.space_group_name_H-M   'P 1'
#
loop_
_entity.id
_entity.type
_entity.pdbx_description
1 polymer ?
#
loop_
_entity_poly.entity_id
_entity_poly.type
_entity_poly.pdbx_seq_one_letter_code
_entity_poly.pdbx_strand_id
1 'polypeptide(L)'
;MTSDSGVSSSGGGAPILLRIAGLGHHVELEISPTATLADLKDEVHKQTGVPASYQRLVAKQKKMEDDSLVLGPSGIGLETRTKILLLHSPRYAQDKGGIETLTNLNKEIDKIDERRRSREMEDKVVQELIIQICCKIDCVETNGSDALRKMRKQTIQKAEKVAQKSAEANKRGVDP
;
A
#
# COMPACT_ATOMS: atom_id res chain seq x y z
N MET A 1 12.06 35.89 -5.54
CA MET A 1 12.48 34.50 -5.30
C MET A 1 11.31 33.61 -5.70
N THR A 2 11.29 33.21 -6.97
CA THR A 2 10.28 32.29 -7.53
C THR A 2 10.93 30.92 -7.61
N SER A 3 10.42 29.97 -6.84
CA SER A 3 10.84 28.57 -6.92
C SER A 3 9.64 27.73 -7.34
N ASP A 4 9.78 27.22 -8.56
CA ASP A 4 8.95 26.26 -9.25
C ASP A 4 8.80 24.94 -8.48
N SER A 5 7.63 24.33 -8.55
CA SER A 5 7.45 22.90 -8.35
C SER A 5 6.29 22.46 -9.25
N GLY A 6 6.66 22.07 -10.48
CA GLY A 6 5.75 21.49 -11.44
C GLY A 6 5.05 20.22 -10.94
N VAL A 7 3.75 20.15 -11.20
CA VAL A 7 3.08 18.89 -11.55
C VAL A 7 2.42 19.10 -12.91
N SER A 8 3.06 18.53 -13.92
CA SER A 8 2.49 18.39 -15.26
C SER A 8 1.69 17.10 -15.30
N SER A 9 0.37 17.20 -15.42
CA SER A 9 -0.47 16.09 -15.86
C SER A 9 -1.61 16.62 -16.72
N SER A 10 -1.29 16.81 -17.99
CA SER A 10 -2.25 16.96 -19.09
C SER A 10 -3.01 15.64 -19.28
N GLY A 11 -4.32 15.61 -18.98
CA GLY A 11 -5.15 14.43 -19.24
C GLY A 11 -6.53 14.38 -18.57
N GLY A 12 -7.43 15.30 -18.96
CA GLY A 12 -8.88 15.02 -19.04
C GLY A 12 -9.74 15.16 -17.77
N GLY A 13 -10.49 16.26 -17.69
CA GLY A 13 -11.65 16.44 -16.80
C GLY A 13 -11.33 17.02 -15.42
N ALA A 14 -12.28 17.77 -14.85
CA ALA A 14 -12.17 18.25 -13.47
C ALA A 14 -12.12 17.06 -12.49
N PRO A 15 -11.31 17.13 -11.42
CA PRO A 15 -11.25 16.05 -10.43
C PRO A 15 -12.63 15.81 -9.81
N ILE A 16 -12.93 14.55 -9.53
CA ILE A 16 -14.15 14.16 -8.82
C ILE A 16 -13.83 13.94 -7.34
N LEU A 17 -14.67 14.52 -6.48
CA LEU A 17 -14.59 14.32 -5.03
C LEU A 17 -15.41 13.09 -4.64
N LEU A 18 -14.77 12.07 -4.08
CA LEU A 18 -15.42 10.84 -3.63
C LEU A 18 -15.45 10.78 -2.11
N ARG A 19 -16.55 10.29 -1.54
CA ARG A 19 -16.73 10.11 -0.10
C ARG A 19 -16.71 8.63 0.23
N ILE A 20 -15.61 8.13 0.76
CA ILE A 20 -15.49 6.74 1.17
C ILE A 20 -15.84 6.61 2.65
N ALA A 21 -16.78 5.72 2.95
CA ALA A 21 -17.21 5.42 4.30
C ALA A 21 -17.34 3.91 4.53
N GLY A 22 -16.86 3.43 5.68
CA GLY A 22 -16.96 2.03 6.05
C GLY A 22 -15.74 1.54 6.83
N LEU A 23 -15.88 0.41 7.52
CA LEU A 23 -14.81 -0.18 8.35
C LEU A 23 -14.25 0.77 9.43
N GLY A 24 -15.07 1.73 9.90
CA GLY A 24 -14.64 2.76 10.85
C GLY A 24 -13.91 3.96 10.22
N HIS A 25 -13.75 3.99 8.90
CA HIS A 25 -13.12 5.09 8.17
C HIS A 25 -14.14 6.00 7.49
N HIS A 26 -13.84 7.30 7.47
CA HIS A 26 -14.55 8.33 6.73
C HIS A 26 -13.53 9.25 6.06
N VAL A 27 -13.35 9.10 4.75
CA VAL A 27 -12.31 9.81 3.99
C VAL A 27 -12.92 10.46 2.76
N GLU A 28 -12.58 11.72 2.51
CA GLU A 28 -12.86 12.40 1.25
C GLU A 28 -11.61 12.38 0.38
N LEU A 29 -11.73 11.93 -0.88
CA LEU A 29 -10.63 11.82 -1.83
C LEU A 29 -10.96 12.53 -3.13
N GLU A 30 -10.03 13.34 -3.62
CA GLU A 30 -10.08 13.90 -4.96
C GLU A 30 -9.28 13.01 -5.91
N ILE A 31 -9.92 12.55 -6.98
CA ILE A 31 -9.29 11.67 -7.97
C ILE A 31 -9.69 12.08 -9.37
N SER A 32 -8.81 11.82 -10.34
CA SER A 32 -9.10 12.11 -11.75
C SER A 32 -10.28 11.24 -12.25
N PRO A 33 -11.22 11.77 -13.04
CA PRO A 33 -12.27 10.96 -13.66
C PRO A 33 -11.72 9.96 -14.69
N THR A 34 -10.49 10.17 -15.18
CA THR A 34 -9.79 9.24 -16.08
C THR A 34 -9.01 8.14 -15.34
N ALA A 35 -8.89 8.24 -14.01
CA ALA A 35 -8.29 7.18 -13.21
C ALA A 35 -9.15 5.91 -13.25
N THR A 36 -8.54 4.78 -12.96
CA THR A 36 -9.19 3.47 -12.93
C THR A 36 -9.70 3.11 -11.54
N LEU A 37 -10.51 2.06 -11.45
CA LEU A 37 -10.90 1.48 -10.17
C LEU A 37 -9.69 0.95 -9.38
N ALA A 38 -8.67 0.42 -10.06
CA ALA A 38 -7.43 0.02 -9.42
C ALA A 38 -6.76 1.19 -8.69
N ASP A 39 -6.66 2.35 -9.35
CA ASP A 39 -6.06 3.56 -8.77
C ASP A 39 -6.84 4.03 -7.54
N LEU A 40 -8.18 3.99 -7.60
CA LEU A 40 -9.03 4.32 -6.46
C LEU A 40 -8.81 3.37 -5.28
N LYS A 41 -8.72 2.06 -5.53
CA LYS A 41 -8.46 1.08 -4.46
C LYS A 41 -7.09 1.30 -3.84
N ASP A 42 -6.08 1.64 -4.64
CA ASP A 42 -4.75 1.93 -4.13
C ASP A 42 -4.75 3.20 -3.26
N GLU A 43 -5.50 4.25 -3.63
CA GLU A 43 -5.61 5.45 -2.81
C GLU A 43 -6.40 5.19 -1.52
N VAL A 44 -7.49 4.41 -1.59
CA VAL A 44 -8.22 3.94 -0.40
C VAL A 44 -7.30 3.10 0.50
N HIS A 45 -6.41 2.29 -0.07
CA HIS A 45 -5.46 1.49 0.70
C HIS A 45 -4.49 2.38 1.48
N LYS A 46 -3.93 3.40 0.85
CA LYS A 46 -3.01 4.33 1.53
C LYS A 46 -3.67 5.03 2.72
N GLN A 47 -4.95 5.38 2.58
CA GLN A 47 -5.68 6.18 3.57
C GLN A 47 -6.30 5.34 4.69
N THR A 48 -6.74 4.12 4.39
CA THR A 48 -7.44 3.24 5.35
C THR A 48 -6.57 2.09 5.86
N GLY A 49 -5.46 1.79 5.19
CA GLY A 49 -4.63 0.61 5.44
C GLY A 49 -5.23 -0.70 4.91
N VAL A 50 -6.46 -0.71 4.40
CA VAL A 50 -7.11 -1.93 3.89
C VAL A 50 -6.52 -2.27 2.52
N PRO A 51 -5.89 -3.44 2.32
CA PRO A 51 -5.24 -3.75 1.04
C PRO A 51 -6.27 -3.90 -0.09
N ALA A 52 -5.93 -3.43 -1.31
CA ALA A 52 -6.82 -3.37 -2.47
C ALA A 52 -7.56 -4.70 -2.76
N SER A 53 -6.89 -5.85 -2.62
CA SER A 53 -7.49 -7.19 -2.82
C SER A 53 -8.58 -7.54 -1.79
N TYR A 54 -8.60 -6.86 -0.65
CA TYR A 54 -9.60 -7.04 0.41
C TYR A 54 -10.63 -5.92 0.46
N GLN A 55 -10.55 -4.96 -0.46
CA GLN A 55 -11.54 -3.89 -0.58
C GLN A 55 -12.71 -4.34 -1.46
N ARG A 56 -13.91 -4.19 -0.92
CA ARG A 56 -15.16 -4.26 -1.67
C ARG A 56 -15.77 -2.86 -1.69
N LEU A 57 -15.67 -2.20 -2.83
CA LEU A 57 -16.24 -0.87 -3.03
C LEU A 57 -17.63 -0.98 -3.66
N VAL A 58 -18.61 -0.28 -3.08
CA VAL A 58 -19.99 -0.23 -3.56
C VAL A 58 -20.41 1.22 -3.74
N ALA A 59 -20.85 1.59 -4.94
CA ALA A 59 -21.31 2.93 -5.28
C ALA A 59 -22.63 2.83 -6.05
N LYS A 60 -23.57 3.76 -5.84
CA LYS A 60 -24.87 3.77 -6.54
C LYS A 60 -25.58 2.38 -6.51
N GLN A 61 -25.52 1.68 -5.37
CA GLN A 61 -26.05 0.31 -5.18
C GLN A 61 -25.41 -0.78 -6.07
N LYS A 62 -24.33 -0.48 -6.80
CA LYS A 62 -23.59 -1.40 -7.65
C LYS A 62 -22.21 -1.69 -7.04
N LYS A 63 -21.83 -2.97 -7.02
CA LYS A 63 -20.47 -3.38 -6.64
C LYS A 63 -19.52 -3.06 -7.79
N MET A 64 -18.39 -2.44 -7.46
CA MET A 64 -17.33 -2.15 -8.41
C MET A 64 -16.29 -3.27 -8.32
N GLU A 65 -16.20 -4.07 -9.37
CA GLU A 65 -15.34 -5.26 -9.41
C GLU A 65 -14.26 -5.19 -10.47
N ASP A 66 -14.52 -4.48 -11.56
CA ASP A 66 -13.61 -4.40 -12.70
C ASP A 66 -12.59 -3.28 -12.50
N ASP A 67 -11.37 -3.70 -12.19
CA ASP A 67 -10.23 -2.85 -11.89
C ASP A 67 -9.76 -2.02 -13.09
N SER A 68 -10.17 -2.38 -14.31
CA SER A 68 -9.80 -1.68 -15.55
C SER A 68 -10.72 -0.51 -15.91
N LEU A 69 -11.91 -0.43 -15.29
CA LEU A 69 -12.88 0.62 -15.61
C LEU A 69 -12.43 1.96 -15.06
N VAL A 70 -12.58 2.99 -15.89
CA VAL A 70 -12.39 4.38 -15.48
C VAL A 70 -13.52 4.85 -14.55
N LEU A 71 -13.20 5.75 -13.63
CA LEU A 71 -14.15 6.23 -12.62
C LEU A 71 -15.23 7.13 -13.21
N GLY A 72 -14.89 7.91 -14.23
CA GLY A 72 -15.77 8.91 -14.84
C GLY A 72 -16.94 8.36 -15.66
N PRO A 73 -17.65 9.23 -16.40
CA PRO A 73 -18.90 8.91 -17.10
C PRO A 73 -18.83 7.74 -18.09
N SER A 74 -17.68 7.54 -18.74
CA SER A 74 -17.48 6.50 -19.74
C SER A 74 -17.26 5.09 -19.16
N GLY A 75 -17.07 4.97 -17.84
CA GLY A 75 -16.85 3.70 -17.16
C GLY A 75 -17.89 3.48 -16.07
N ILE A 76 -17.46 3.67 -14.82
CA ILE A 76 -18.30 3.44 -13.64
C ILE A 76 -19.37 4.54 -13.49
N GLY A 77 -19.10 5.74 -14.01
CA GLY A 77 -20.03 6.87 -13.93
C GLY A 77 -20.10 7.50 -12.55
N LEU A 78 -18.97 7.57 -11.85
CA LEU A 78 -18.86 8.31 -10.60
C LEU A 78 -18.83 9.82 -10.87
N GLU A 79 -19.49 10.56 -9.99
CA GLU A 79 -19.58 12.02 -10.02
C GLU A 79 -19.10 12.60 -8.69
N THR A 80 -18.85 13.91 -8.66
CA THR A 80 -18.49 14.63 -7.44
C THR A 80 -19.54 14.42 -6.34
N ARG A 81 -19.07 14.19 -5.12
CA ARG A 81 -19.83 13.82 -3.91
C ARG A 81 -20.49 12.44 -3.96
N THR A 82 -20.12 11.56 -4.90
CA THR A 82 -20.58 10.17 -4.87
C THR A 82 -20.10 9.49 -3.60
N LYS A 83 -21.04 8.87 -2.88
CA LYS A 83 -20.76 8.07 -1.68
C LYS A 83 -20.36 6.67 -2.11
N ILE A 84 -19.23 6.21 -1.58
CA ILE A 84 -18.69 4.87 -1.79
C ILE A 84 -18.65 4.17 -0.44
N LEU A 85 -19.27 3.00 -0.37
CA LEU A 85 -19.20 2.15 0.80
C LEU A 85 -17.99 1.23 0.66
N LEU A 86 -17.10 1.28 1.65
CA LEU A 86 -15.97 0.37 1.80
C LEU A 86 -16.36 -0.78 2.72
N LEU A 87 -16.27 -2.00 2.20
CA LEU A 87 -16.53 -3.24 2.92
C LEU A 87 -15.32 -4.16 2.79
N HIS A 88 -15.16 -5.08 3.74
CA HIS A 88 -14.20 -6.16 3.61
C HIS A 88 -14.68 -7.19 2.58
N SER A 89 -13.74 -7.70 1.77
CA SER A 89 -13.93 -8.94 1.02
C SER A 89 -14.23 -10.11 1.98
N PRO A 90 -15.03 -11.12 1.59
CA PRO A 90 -15.37 -12.25 2.46
C PRO A 90 -14.14 -13.03 2.94
N ARG A 91 -13.07 -13.04 2.14
CA ARG A 91 -11.79 -13.68 2.49
C ARG A 91 -11.00 -12.92 3.56
N TYR A 92 -11.31 -11.65 3.80
CA TYR A 92 -10.58 -10.84 4.78
C TYR A 92 -10.64 -11.45 6.18
N ALA A 93 -11.78 -12.00 6.60
CA ALA A 93 -11.92 -12.57 7.95
C ALA A 93 -10.96 -13.75 8.20
N GLN A 94 -10.69 -14.55 7.16
CA GLN A 94 -9.77 -15.69 7.22
C GLN A 94 -8.30 -15.22 7.19
N ASP A 95 -8.03 -14.17 6.40
CA ASP A 95 -6.67 -13.68 6.18
C ASP A 95 -6.24 -12.60 7.18
N LYS A 96 -7.17 -12.07 7.99
CA LYS A 96 -6.98 -10.90 8.85
C LYS A 96 -5.72 -10.99 9.70
N GLY A 97 -5.50 -12.12 10.37
CA GLY A 97 -4.32 -12.31 11.22
C GLY A 97 -2.99 -12.25 10.45
N GLY A 98 -2.95 -12.85 9.26
CA GLY A 98 -1.80 -12.77 8.36
C GLY A 98 -1.56 -11.36 7.84
N ILE A 99 -2.62 -10.65 7.45
CA ILE A 99 -2.54 -9.26 6.96
C ILE A 99 -1.99 -8.34 8.06
N GLU A 100 -2.53 -8.43 9.27
CA GLU A 100 -2.10 -7.59 10.40
C GLU A 100 -0.63 -7.87 10.75
N THR A 101 -0.23 -9.14 10.78
CA THR A 101 1.15 -9.54 11.04
C THR A 101 2.10 -8.99 9.98
N LEU A 102 1.80 -9.19 8.68
CA LEU A 102 2.62 -8.68 7.59
C LEU A 102 2.68 -7.15 7.57
N THR A 103 1.58 -6.48 7.90
CA THR A 103 1.53 -5.01 7.99
C THR A 103 2.43 -4.50 9.12
N ASN A 104 2.41 -5.17 10.28
CA ASN A 104 3.26 -4.81 11.42
C ASN A 104 4.74 -5.04 11.11
N LEU A 105 5.10 -6.19 10.52
CA LEU A 105 6.46 -6.49 10.10
C LEU A 105 6.95 -5.49 9.03
N ASN A 106 6.09 -5.09 8.09
CA ASN A 106 6.42 -4.07 7.10
C ASN A 106 6.74 -2.71 7.75
N LYS A 107 5.98 -2.31 8.78
CA LYS A 107 6.26 -1.10 9.57
C LYS A 107 7.55 -1.23 10.37
N GLU A 108 7.87 -2.40 10.91
CA GLU A 108 9.16 -2.65 11.58
C GLU A 108 10.33 -2.50 10.61
N ILE A 109 10.22 -3.01 9.38
CA ILE A 109 11.23 -2.83 8.32
C ILE A 109 11.41 -1.34 8.01
N ASP A 110 10.33 -0.57 7.90
CA ASP A 110 10.40 0.88 7.65
C ASP A 110 11.17 1.61 8.75
N LYS A 111 10.85 1.30 10.01
CA LYS A 111 11.56 1.87 11.17
C LYS A 111 13.05 1.49 11.17
N ILE A 112 13.39 0.26 10.81
CA ILE A 112 14.79 -0.17 10.72
C ILE A 112 15.50 0.57 9.59
N ASP A 113 14.89 0.73 8.41
CA ASP A 113 15.50 1.45 7.30
C ASP A 113 15.65 2.95 7.61
N GLU A 114 14.70 3.55 8.34
CA GLU A 114 14.83 4.92 8.87
C GLU A 114 16.03 5.06 9.80
N ARG A 115 16.12 4.22 10.83
CA ARG A 115 17.24 4.24 11.79
C ARG A 115 18.59 3.95 11.13
N ARG A 116 18.61 3.06 10.13
CA ARG A 116 19.78 2.79 9.26
C ARG A 116 20.18 4.06 8.51
N ARG A 117 19.24 4.77 7.88
CA ARG A 117 19.53 6.02 7.14
C ARG A 117 20.05 7.12 8.07
N SER A 118 19.52 7.22 9.28
CA SER A 118 19.99 8.15 10.32
C SER A 118 21.32 7.74 10.97
N ARG A 119 21.90 6.59 10.59
CA ARG A 119 23.12 6.01 11.21
C ARG A 119 23.00 5.81 12.73
N GLU A 120 21.78 5.59 13.23
CA GLU A 120 21.50 5.29 14.64
C GLU A 120 21.74 3.82 14.99
N MET A 121 21.97 2.99 13.98
CA MET A 121 22.18 1.55 14.11
C MET A 121 23.38 1.13 13.28
N GLU A 122 24.19 0.24 13.85
CA GLU A 122 25.26 -0.42 13.11
C GLU A 122 24.69 -1.35 12.02
N ASP A 123 25.38 -1.43 10.89
CA ASP A 123 24.97 -2.27 9.77
C ASP A 123 24.77 -3.73 10.17
N LYS A 124 25.62 -4.27 11.05
CA LYS A 124 25.48 -5.65 11.57
C LYS A 124 24.15 -5.86 12.31
N VAL A 125 23.75 -4.90 13.14
CA VAL A 125 22.50 -4.95 13.90
C VAL A 125 21.31 -4.85 12.94
N VAL A 126 21.41 -4.01 11.91
CA VAL A 126 20.39 -3.91 10.85
C VAL A 126 20.24 -5.24 10.12
N GLN A 127 21.33 -5.91 9.73
CA GLN A 127 21.28 -7.23 9.10
C GLN A 127 20.56 -8.25 9.99
N GLU A 128 20.96 -8.35 11.25
CA GLU A 128 20.41 -9.34 12.18
C GLU A 128 18.90 -9.14 12.38
N LEU A 129 18.46 -7.90 12.58
CA LEU A 129 17.03 -7.60 12.75
C LEU A 129 16.24 -7.86 11.47
N ILE A 130 16.78 -7.53 10.30
CA ILE A 130 16.13 -7.83 9.02
C ILE A 130 16.00 -9.35 8.81
N ILE A 131 17.04 -10.13 9.12
CA ILE A 131 17.00 -11.59 9.04
C ILE A 131 15.91 -12.15 9.96
N GLN A 132 15.84 -11.69 11.21
CA GLN A 132 14.80 -12.10 12.16
C GLN A 132 13.40 -11.77 11.63
N ILE A 133 13.21 -10.59 11.03
CA ILE A 133 11.94 -10.22 10.40
C ILE A 133 11.61 -11.13 9.22
N CYS A 134 12.57 -11.44 8.33
CA CYS A 134 12.36 -12.38 7.23
C CYS A 134 11.87 -13.74 7.73
N CYS A 135 12.48 -14.29 8.77
CA CYS A 135 12.03 -15.55 9.37
C CYS A 135 10.58 -15.45 9.89
N LYS A 136 10.21 -14.34 10.55
CA LYS A 136 8.82 -14.11 11.00
C LYS A 136 7.85 -14.02 9.82
N ILE A 137 8.26 -13.38 8.71
CA ILE A 137 7.45 -13.28 7.50
C ILE A 137 7.20 -14.66 6.88
N ASP A 138 8.21 -15.53 6.86
CA ASP A 138 8.10 -16.90 6.33
C ASP A 138 7.12 -17.75 7.14
N CYS A 139 7.03 -17.53 8.45
CA CYS A 139 6.06 -18.17 9.34
C CYS A 139 4.61 -17.70 9.14
N VAL A 140 4.35 -16.67 8.34
CA VAL A 140 2.97 -16.22 8.08
C VAL A 140 2.27 -17.22 7.16
N GLU A 141 1.29 -17.93 7.71
CA GLU A 141 0.41 -18.83 6.99
C GLU A 141 -0.44 -18.06 5.98
N THR A 142 -0.47 -18.55 4.74
CA THR A 142 -1.20 -17.88 3.65
C THR A 142 -2.56 -18.51 3.37
N ASN A 143 -2.89 -19.66 3.97
CA ASN A 143 -4.19 -20.34 3.80
C ASN A 143 -4.66 -20.49 2.34
N GLY A 144 -3.72 -20.59 1.39
CA GLY A 144 -4.02 -20.64 -0.05
C GLY A 144 -4.42 -19.30 -0.68
N SER A 145 -4.38 -18.20 0.08
CA SER A 145 -4.65 -16.84 -0.39
C SER A 145 -3.49 -16.29 -1.22
N ASP A 146 -3.73 -16.09 -2.51
CA ASP A 146 -2.77 -15.47 -3.43
C ASP A 146 -2.42 -14.03 -3.04
N ALA A 147 -3.37 -13.31 -2.43
CA ALA A 147 -3.15 -11.96 -1.93
C ALA A 147 -2.14 -11.94 -0.77
N LEU A 148 -2.28 -12.85 0.20
CA LEU A 148 -1.29 -13.01 1.28
C LEU A 148 0.06 -13.44 0.74
N ARG A 149 0.10 -14.39 -0.21
CA ARG A 149 1.36 -14.82 -0.85
C ARG A 149 2.08 -13.66 -1.53
N LYS A 150 1.34 -12.83 -2.27
CA LYS A 150 1.88 -11.63 -2.92
C LYS A 150 2.40 -10.62 -1.90
N MET A 151 1.62 -10.35 -0.84
CA MET A 151 2.01 -9.44 0.23
C MET A 151 3.28 -9.92 0.95
N ARG A 152 3.32 -11.20 1.33
CA ARG A 152 4.50 -11.85 1.94
C ARG A 152 5.74 -11.68 1.07
N LYS A 153 5.64 -11.99 -0.22
CA LYS A 153 6.73 -11.81 -1.20
C LYS A 153 7.20 -10.36 -1.27
N GLN A 154 6.28 -9.40 -1.31
CA GLN A 154 6.62 -7.97 -1.35
C GLN A 154 7.34 -7.52 -0.06
N THR A 155 6.88 -7.98 1.11
CA THR A 155 7.51 -7.64 2.39
C THR A 155 8.93 -8.23 2.49
N ILE A 156 9.13 -9.48 2.07
CA ILE A 156 10.47 -10.10 2.00
C ILE A 156 11.39 -9.29 1.09
N GLN A 157 10.95 -8.98 -0.14
CA GLN A 157 11.75 -8.22 -1.09
C GLN A 157 12.13 -6.83 -0.56
N LYS A 158 11.26 -6.20 0.23
CA LYS A 158 11.57 -4.94 0.88
C LYS A 158 12.62 -5.12 1.97
N ALA A 159 12.47 -6.13 2.82
CA ALA A 159 13.43 -6.48 3.86
C ALA A 159 14.83 -6.73 3.27
N GLU A 160 14.92 -7.57 2.23
CA GLU A 160 16.14 -7.88 1.51
C GLU A 160 16.83 -6.63 0.94
N LYS A 161 16.07 -5.67 0.41
CA LYS A 161 16.62 -4.39 -0.06
C LYS A 161 17.24 -3.58 1.06
N VAL A 162 16.66 -3.58 2.26
CA VAL A 162 17.23 -2.87 3.42
C VAL A 162 18.53 -3.54 3.87
N ALA A 163 18.55 -4.88 3.95
CA ALA A 163 19.76 -5.65 4.20
C ALA A 163 20.85 -5.35 3.15
N GLN A 164 20.53 -5.42 1.85
CA GLN A 164 21.52 -5.18 0.80
C GLN A 164 22.17 -3.78 0.93
N LYS A 165 21.36 -2.73 1.14
CA LYS A 165 21.87 -1.36 1.30
C LYS A 165 22.75 -1.19 2.52
N SER A 166 22.52 -1.95 3.58
CA SER A 166 23.37 -1.97 4.78
C SER A 166 24.70 -2.68 4.51
N ALA A 167 24.70 -3.78 3.76
CA ALA A 167 25.93 -4.49 3.41
C ALA A 167 26.86 -3.68 2.49
N GLU A 168 26.29 -2.89 1.57
CA GLU A 168 27.04 -2.02 0.66
C GLU A 168 27.69 -0.82 1.36
N ALA A 169 27.07 -0.28 2.41
CA ALA A 169 27.62 0.82 3.21
C ALA A 169 28.92 0.40 3.92
N ASN A 170 28.94 -0.82 4.48
CA ASN A 170 30.11 -1.36 5.18
C ASN A 170 31.32 -1.59 4.24
N LYS A 171 31.11 -1.86 2.95
CA LYS A 171 32.19 -2.05 1.97
C LYS A 171 32.88 -0.74 1.56
N ARG A 172 32.23 0.41 1.69
CA ARG A 172 32.80 1.73 1.34
C ARG A 172 33.62 2.37 2.47
N GLY A 173 33.60 1.79 3.67
CA GLY A 173 34.40 2.23 4.81
C GLY A 173 35.75 1.52 4.95
N VAL A 174 36.08 0.62 4.02
CA VAL A 174 37.34 -0.12 3.98
C VAL A 174 38.06 0.28 2.68
N ASP A 175 38.70 1.44 2.69
CA ASP A 175 39.77 1.73 1.73
C ASP A 175 41.13 1.73 2.47
N PRO A 176 42.18 1.13 1.88
CA PRO A 176 43.48 0.83 2.51
C PRO A 176 44.40 2.03 2.77
#